data_AF-A0A4S2FAN9-F1
#
_entry.id   AF-A0A4S2FAN9-F1
#
_cell.length_a   1.000
_cell.length_b   1.000
_cell.length_c   1.000
_cell.angle_alpha   90.00
_cell.angle_beta   90.00
_cell.angle_gamma   90.00
#
_symmetry.space_group_name_H-M   'P 1'
#
loop_
_entity.id
_entity.type
_entity.pdbx_description
1 polymer ?
#
loop_
_entity_poly.entity_id
_entity_poly.type
_entity_poly.pdbx_seq_one_letter_code
_entity_poly.pdbx_strand_id
1 'polypeptide(L)'
;MITACQAHPGRTDGSGCHTCRTNCEKWGLSYGEYHCHNGGGSSSGSQATTPAYDAQDEQARIAEEARIAEQKRQEEEAKHQEELRLAEEKRIQEQKEYDQGYQEGFDYKWKNIHDDLSIEQLKEDQKSAKYQEGYEKGFAEAQKQLNEEKEKAYQFGYDQKKNDPNLSFQEPADQSENYKKAFRSGYDTAEKELTAFTQKVAKEHASHDGIHLDHLDENFPDGVIHATYTQAYQTAYQEAEADYFEKIANEARQNAQEKVWNQDQQSDPQSKQAISEKGKAKYQTQFAASVQEIEKN
;
A
#
# COMPACT_ATOMS: atom_id res chain seq x y z
N MET A 1 -61.28 18.98 -80.52
CA MET A 1 -61.76 19.81 -81.65
C MET A 1 -61.46 21.25 -81.29
N ILE A 2 -60.54 21.89 -82.01
CA ILE A 2 -60.14 23.28 -81.75
C ILE A 2 -61.11 24.15 -82.56
N THR A 3 -62.09 24.73 -81.88
CA THR A 3 -63.06 25.64 -82.49
C THR A 3 -62.35 26.98 -82.73
N ALA A 4 -62.07 27.29 -83.99
CA ALA A 4 -61.54 28.59 -84.39
C ALA A 4 -62.58 29.68 -84.09
N CYS A 5 -62.30 30.54 -83.10
CA CYS A 5 -63.20 31.62 -82.75
C CYS A 5 -63.01 32.79 -83.71
N GLN A 6 -64.09 33.27 -84.32
CA GLN A 6 -64.06 34.48 -85.16
C GLN A 6 -63.65 35.68 -84.31
N ALA A 7 -62.72 36.48 -84.84
CA ALA A 7 -62.24 37.69 -84.17
C ALA A 7 -63.38 38.70 -84.01
N HIS A 8 -63.63 39.15 -82.77
CA HIS A 8 -64.62 40.18 -82.48
C HIS A 8 -63.97 41.47 -81.94
N PRO A 9 -64.63 42.64 -82.08
CA PRO A 9 -64.04 43.90 -81.66
C PRO A 9 -63.83 43.94 -80.14
N GLY A 10 -62.61 44.26 -79.72
CA GLY A 10 -62.23 44.44 -78.31
C GLY A 10 -60.79 44.95 -78.21
N ARG A 11 -60.49 45.77 -77.21
CA ARG A 11 -59.09 46.14 -76.90
C ARG A 11 -58.44 44.97 -76.16
N THR A 12 -57.32 44.49 -76.67
CA THR A 12 -56.46 43.53 -75.98
C THR A 12 -55.62 44.21 -74.90
N ASP A 13 -55.30 43.47 -73.84
CA ASP A 13 -54.30 43.81 -72.85
C ASP A 13 -52.88 43.60 -73.40
N GLY A 14 -51.87 43.85 -72.55
CA GLY A 14 -50.46 43.74 -72.89
C GLY A 14 -50.01 42.33 -73.30
N SER A 15 -50.85 41.30 -73.08
CA SER A 15 -50.59 39.91 -73.48
C SER A 15 -51.28 39.53 -74.80
N GLY A 16 -51.95 40.47 -75.48
CA GLY A 16 -52.69 40.17 -76.71
C GLY A 16 -54.02 39.45 -76.47
N CYS A 17 -54.52 39.52 -75.23
CA CYS A 17 -55.73 38.84 -74.79
C CYS A 17 -56.75 39.82 -74.23
N HIS A 18 -58.00 39.41 -74.04
CA HIS A 18 -58.98 40.24 -73.32
C HIS A 18 -60.11 39.42 -72.72
N THR A 19 -60.80 40.03 -71.75
CA THR A 19 -62.06 39.50 -71.20
C THR A 19 -63.25 40.09 -71.96
N CYS A 20 -64.11 39.24 -72.53
CA CYS A 20 -65.34 39.70 -73.17
C CYS A 20 -66.33 40.23 -72.12
N ARG A 21 -66.76 41.48 -72.25
CA ARG A 21 -67.73 42.13 -71.35
C ARG A 21 -68.90 42.82 -72.06
N THR A 22 -68.98 42.72 -73.38
CA THR A 22 -70.03 43.36 -74.17
C THR A 22 -70.35 42.50 -75.38
N ASN A 23 -71.64 42.26 -75.63
CA ASN A 23 -72.15 41.54 -76.80
C ASN A 23 -71.58 40.11 -76.98
N CYS A 24 -71.18 39.42 -75.90
CA CYS A 24 -70.50 38.12 -75.97
C CYS A 24 -71.36 37.01 -76.60
N GLU A 25 -72.67 36.99 -76.31
CA GLU A 25 -73.62 36.03 -76.88
C GLU A 25 -73.72 36.15 -78.41
N LYS A 26 -73.54 37.35 -78.97
CA LYS A 26 -73.56 37.58 -80.43
C LYS A 26 -72.40 36.87 -81.14
N TRP A 27 -71.32 36.61 -80.41
CA TRP A 27 -70.12 35.92 -80.89
C TRP A 27 -70.04 34.48 -80.35
N GLY A 28 -71.11 33.98 -79.73
CA GLY A 28 -71.18 32.63 -79.20
C GLY A 28 -70.33 32.38 -77.94
N LEU A 29 -69.98 33.44 -77.20
CA LEU A 29 -69.14 33.37 -75.99
C LEU A 29 -69.91 33.75 -74.73
N SER A 30 -69.45 33.26 -73.57
CA SER A 30 -70.06 33.59 -72.28
C SER A 30 -69.56 34.95 -71.77
N TYR A 31 -70.42 35.68 -71.06
CA TYR A 31 -70.03 36.94 -70.43
C TYR A 31 -68.90 36.71 -69.40
N GLY A 32 -67.82 37.47 -69.49
CA GLY A 32 -66.68 37.39 -68.58
C GLY A 32 -65.60 36.39 -68.97
N GLU A 33 -65.67 35.77 -70.15
CA GLU A 33 -64.68 34.81 -70.63
C GLU A 33 -63.41 35.52 -71.16
N TYR A 34 -62.23 35.02 -70.80
CA TYR A 34 -60.93 35.56 -71.22
C TYR A 34 -60.36 34.77 -72.38
N HIS A 35 -59.98 35.45 -73.45
CA HIS A 35 -59.44 34.81 -74.65
C HIS A 35 -58.30 35.62 -75.27
N CYS A 36 -57.40 34.89 -75.92
CA CYS A 36 -56.17 35.41 -76.51
C CYS A 36 -56.21 35.30 -78.03
N HIS A 37 -55.84 36.39 -78.72
CA HIS A 37 -55.70 36.36 -80.17
C HIS A 37 -54.28 35.96 -80.53
N ASN A 38 -54.05 34.66 -80.80
CA ASN A 38 -52.76 34.21 -81.30
C ASN A 38 -52.72 34.34 -82.83
N GLY A 39 -52.59 35.58 -83.31
CA GLY A 39 -52.48 35.92 -84.73
C GLY A 39 -51.27 36.81 -84.98
N GLY A 40 -50.20 36.22 -85.53
CA GLY A 40 -48.94 36.89 -85.77
C GLY A 40 -48.97 37.95 -86.87
N GLY A 41 -48.07 38.93 -86.74
CA GLY A 41 -47.67 39.89 -87.76
C GLY A 41 -46.34 40.53 -87.36
N SER A 42 -45.28 40.20 -88.10
CA SER A 42 -43.89 40.60 -87.85
C SER A 42 -43.68 42.12 -87.87
N SER A 43 -42.92 42.63 -86.91
CA SER A 43 -42.07 43.81 -87.10
C SER A 43 -40.82 43.71 -86.23
N SER A 44 -39.68 43.84 -86.90
CA SER A 44 -38.31 43.80 -86.40
C SER A 44 -38.10 44.58 -85.10
N GLY A 45 -37.46 43.92 -84.12
CA GLY A 45 -36.92 44.54 -82.92
C GLY A 45 -35.66 43.81 -82.48
N SER A 46 -34.52 44.49 -82.59
CA SER A 46 -33.19 44.01 -82.23
C SER A 46 -33.01 43.73 -80.73
N GLN A 47 -32.23 42.68 -80.42
CA GLN A 47 -31.47 42.42 -79.18
C GLN A 47 -32.27 42.27 -77.86
N ALA A 48 -32.02 41.25 -77.02
CA ALA A 48 -30.70 40.89 -76.52
C ALA A 48 -30.47 39.37 -76.46
N THR A 49 -29.42 38.93 -77.15
CA THR A 49 -28.70 37.71 -76.80
C THR A 49 -27.88 38.00 -75.54
N THR A 50 -28.33 37.52 -74.38
CA THR A 50 -27.43 37.33 -73.24
C THR A 50 -26.39 36.28 -73.63
N PRO A 51 -25.09 36.49 -73.40
CA PRO A 51 -24.09 35.58 -73.93
C PRO A 51 -23.99 34.33 -73.05
N ALA A 52 -24.13 33.15 -73.65
CA ALA A 52 -23.89 31.87 -73.00
C ALA A 52 -22.41 31.67 -72.56
N TYR A 53 -21.50 32.59 -72.89
CA TYR A 53 -20.09 32.55 -72.47
C TYR A 53 -19.89 32.94 -70.99
N ASP A 54 -20.74 33.79 -70.41
CA ASP A 54 -20.57 34.29 -69.03
C ASP A 54 -20.95 33.24 -67.96
N ALA A 55 -21.90 32.35 -68.24
CA ALA A 55 -22.37 31.36 -67.28
C ALA A 55 -21.37 30.19 -67.10
N GLN A 56 -20.65 29.80 -68.15
CA GLN A 56 -19.64 28.73 -68.07
C GLN A 56 -18.36 29.21 -67.37
N ASP A 57 -17.99 30.48 -67.54
CA ASP A 57 -16.81 31.07 -66.89
C ASP A 57 -17.04 31.26 -65.37
N GLU A 58 -18.25 31.66 -64.97
CA GLU A 58 -18.65 31.72 -63.56
C GLU A 58 -18.62 30.34 -62.90
N GLN A 59 -19.11 29.32 -63.60
CA GLN A 59 -19.16 27.96 -63.07
C GLN A 59 -17.76 27.33 -62.96
N ALA A 60 -16.84 27.68 -63.85
CA ALA A 60 -15.42 27.31 -63.76
C ALA A 60 -14.73 28.02 -62.59
N ARG A 61 -15.01 29.30 -62.33
CA ARG A 61 -14.50 30.04 -61.17
C ARG A 61 -14.97 29.45 -59.85
N ILE A 62 -16.26 29.12 -59.72
CA ILE A 62 -16.81 28.49 -58.52
C ILE A 62 -16.19 27.11 -58.29
N ALA A 63 -15.97 26.33 -59.34
CA ALA A 63 -15.31 25.02 -59.24
C ALA A 63 -13.83 25.15 -58.80
N GLU A 64 -13.11 26.16 -59.30
CA GLU A 64 -11.73 26.42 -58.89
C GLU A 64 -11.65 26.94 -57.44
N GLU A 65 -12.56 27.82 -57.04
CA GLU A 65 -12.67 28.28 -55.66
C GLU A 65 -13.00 27.13 -54.70
N ALA A 66 -13.85 26.18 -55.11
CA ALA A 66 -14.13 24.97 -54.35
C ALA A 66 -12.90 24.04 -54.24
N ARG A 67 -12.08 23.91 -55.31
CA ARG A 67 -10.82 23.15 -55.27
C ARG A 67 -9.79 23.80 -54.34
N ILE A 68 -9.64 25.12 -54.40
CA ILE A 68 -8.74 25.87 -53.52
C ILE A 68 -9.20 25.74 -52.05
N ALA A 69 -10.51 25.80 -51.80
CA ALA A 69 -11.06 25.61 -50.46
C ALA A 69 -10.85 24.17 -49.93
N GLU A 70 -11.00 23.16 -50.79
CA GLU A 70 -10.70 21.76 -50.44
C GLU A 70 -9.20 21.56 -50.18
N GLN A 71 -8.32 22.12 -51.01
CA GLN A 71 -6.88 22.02 -50.79
C GLN A 71 -6.47 22.65 -49.45
N LYS A 72 -7.05 23.81 -49.10
CA LYS A 72 -6.81 24.44 -47.78
C LYS A 72 -7.28 23.54 -46.63
N ARG A 73 -8.44 22.89 -46.74
CA ARG A 73 -8.92 21.93 -45.72
C ARG A 73 -7.97 20.75 -45.57
N GLN A 74 -7.49 20.20 -46.68
CA GLN A 74 -6.54 19.08 -46.67
C GLN A 74 -5.19 19.48 -46.05
N GLU A 75 -4.70 20.70 -46.32
CA GLU A 75 -3.49 21.23 -45.69
C GLU A 75 -3.66 21.48 -44.19
N GLU A 76 -4.81 21.99 -43.76
CA GLU A 76 -5.15 22.16 -42.34
C GLU A 76 -5.28 20.82 -41.61
N GLU A 77 -5.94 19.85 -42.23
CA GLU A 77 -6.05 18.48 -41.70
C GLU A 77 -4.68 17.81 -41.59
N ALA A 78 -3.83 17.94 -42.61
CA ALA A 78 -2.47 17.40 -42.58
C ALA A 78 -1.62 18.03 -41.46
N LYS A 79 -1.73 19.34 -41.22
CA LYS A 79 -1.07 20.01 -40.09
C LYS A 79 -1.59 19.51 -38.75
N HIS A 80 -2.89 19.32 -38.63
CA HIS A 80 -3.47 18.78 -37.40
C HIS A 80 -3.02 17.34 -37.12
N GLN A 81 -2.98 16.48 -38.15
CA GLN A 81 -2.47 15.11 -38.01
C GLN A 81 -0.99 15.08 -37.62
N GLU A 82 -0.18 15.97 -38.19
CA GLU A 82 1.24 16.09 -37.81
C GLU A 82 1.40 16.57 -36.36
N GLU A 83 0.59 17.53 -35.92
CA GLU A 83 0.57 17.99 -34.52
C GLU A 83 0.21 16.85 -33.56
N LEU A 84 -0.79 16.04 -33.89
CA LEU A 84 -1.16 14.85 -33.12
C LEU A 84 -0.03 13.82 -33.07
N ARG A 85 0.66 13.57 -34.19
CA ARG A 85 1.79 12.65 -34.24
C ARG A 85 2.94 13.12 -33.36
N LEU A 86 3.30 14.41 -33.43
CA LEU A 86 4.36 14.99 -32.60
C LEU A 86 3.99 14.98 -31.10
N ALA A 87 2.72 15.24 -30.77
CA ALA A 87 2.22 15.13 -29.41
C ALA A 87 2.30 13.69 -28.88
N GLU A 88 1.98 12.70 -29.71
CA GLU A 88 2.08 11.28 -29.33
C GLU A 88 3.53 10.82 -29.19
N GLU A 89 4.42 11.21 -30.12
CA GLU A 89 5.86 10.94 -30.01
C GLU A 89 6.45 11.50 -28.72
N LYS A 90 6.04 12.73 -28.35
CA LYS A 90 6.44 13.34 -27.08
C LYS A 90 5.93 12.54 -25.88
N ARG A 91 4.67 12.09 -25.89
CA ARG A 91 4.11 11.24 -24.80
C ARG A 91 4.86 9.92 -24.66
N ILE A 92 5.19 9.26 -25.79
CA ILE A 92 5.96 8.02 -25.79
C ILE A 92 7.36 8.24 -25.20
N GLN A 93 8.01 9.36 -25.54
CA GLN A 93 9.32 9.69 -24.99
C GLN A 93 9.25 9.95 -23.48
N GLU A 94 8.27 10.73 -23.03
CA GLU A 94 8.03 10.98 -21.60
C GLU A 94 7.74 9.68 -20.83
N GLN A 95 6.98 8.75 -21.42
CA GLN A 95 6.71 7.46 -20.80
C GLN A 95 7.97 6.59 -20.68
N LYS A 96 8.81 6.56 -21.72
CA LYS A 96 10.09 5.83 -21.67
C LYS A 96 11.00 6.37 -20.56
N GLU A 97 11.08 7.68 -20.43
CA GLU A 97 11.86 8.34 -19.38
C GLU A 97 11.32 7.99 -17.99
N TYR A 98 9.99 8.02 -17.82
CA TYR A 98 9.33 7.57 -16.59
C TYR A 98 9.64 6.11 -16.28
N ASP A 99 9.48 5.21 -17.24
CA ASP A 99 9.69 3.77 -17.04
C ASP A 99 11.15 3.48 -16.70
N GLN A 100 12.10 4.16 -17.36
CA GLN A 100 13.51 4.06 -17.05
C GLN A 100 13.80 4.55 -15.63
N GLY A 101 13.26 5.72 -15.26
CA GLY A 101 13.37 6.25 -13.90
C GLY A 101 12.86 5.26 -12.88
N TYR A 102 11.66 4.73 -13.09
CA TYR A 102 11.03 3.74 -12.23
C TYR A 102 11.91 2.52 -12.00
N GLN A 103 12.44 1.92 -13.07
CA GLN A 103 13.32 0.75 -12.96
C GLN A 103 14.61 1.09 -12.19
N GLU A 104 15.27 2.21 -12.51
CA GLU A 104 16.48 2.63 -11.81
C GLU A 104 16.22 2.92 -10.31
N GLY A 105 15.10 3.56 -9.99
CA GLY A 105 14.70 3.83 -8.59
C GLY A 105 14.40 2.55 -7.81
N PHE A 106 13.70 1.61 -8.44
CA PHE A 106 13.41 0.30 -7.87
C PHE A 106 14.70 -0.49 -7.62
N ASP A 107 15.54 -0.63 -8.65
CA ASP A 107 16.81 -1.35 -8.59
C ASP A 107 17.78 -0.74 -7.58
N TYR A 108 17.85 0.58 -7.52
CA TYR A 108 18.72 1.28 -6.57
C TYR A 108 18.40 0.85 -5.14
N LYS A 109 17.12 0.85 -4.76
CA LYS A 109 16.73 0.47 -3.39
C LYS A 109 16.86 -1.03 -3.14
N TRP A 110 16.59 -1.85 -4.16
CA TRP A 110 16.59 -3.29 -4.04
C TRP A 110 18.01 -3.89 -4.01
N LYS A 111 18.92 -3.38 -4.85
CA LYS A 111 20.29 -3.89 -5.01
C LYS A 111 21.31 -3.22 -4.09
N ASN A 112 21.15 -1.94 -3.77
CA ASN A 112 22.07 -1.28 -2.85
C ASN A 112 21.67 -1.56 -1.41
N ILE A 113 22.48 -2.39 -0.76
CA ILE A 113 22.47 -2.74 0.67
C ILE A 113 22.99 -1.53 1.49
N HIS A 114 22.50 -0.34 1.20
CA HIS A 114 22.84 0.87 1.92
C HIS A 114 21.55 1.46 2.48
N ASP A 115 21.40 1.32 3.79
CA ASP A 115 20.23 1.81 4.53
C ASP A 115 20.12 3.35 4.52
N ASP A 116 21.12 4.08 3.98
CA ASP A 116 21.34 5.49 4.31
C ASP A 116 21.79 6.40 3.14
N LEU A 117 21.44 6.08 1.89
CA LEU A 117 21.66 7.01 0.78
C LEU A 117 20.42 7.87 0.54
N SER A 118 20.56 9.17 0.81
CA SER A 118 19.54 10.16 0.52
C SER A 118 19.36 10.33 -0.99
N ILE A 119 18.10 10.41 -1.41
CA ILE A 119 17.68 10.73 -2.79
C ILE A 119 18.36 12.03 -3.28
N GLU A 120 18.75 12.93 -2.37
CA GLU A 120 19.50 14.16 -2.65
C GLU A 120 20.76 13.97 -3.50
N GLN A 121 21.50 12.86 -3.35
CA GLN A 121 22.78 12.67 -4.05
C GLN A 121 22.62 12.25 -5.52
N LEU A 122 21.40 11.89 -5.96
CA LEU A 122 21.11 11.49 -7.35
C LEU A 122 20.49 12.61 -8.19
N LYS A 123 20.30 13.80 -7.60
CA LYS A 123 19.85 15.01 -8.30
C LYS A 123 20.99 15.66 -9.12
N GLU A 124 21.66 14.87 -9.96
CA GLU A 124 22.66 15.39 -10.90
C GLU A 124 21.97 15.88 -12.20
N ASP A 125 22.46 17.01 -12.72
CA ASP A 125 21.71 18.04 -13.45
C ASP A 125 21.26 17.73 -14.91
N GLN A 126 20.88 16.49 -15.27
CA GLN A 126 20.47 16.18 -16.66
C GLN A 126 19.26 15.24 -16.84
N LYS A 127 18.53 14.87 -15.79
CA LYS A 127 17.37 13.96 -15.91
C LYS A 127 16.04 14.73 -15.98
N SER A 128 15.14 14.32 -16.88
CA SER A 128 13.84 14.99 -17.10
C SER A 128 12.93 14.89 -15.88
N ALA A 129 11.94 15.77 -15.78
CA ALA A 129 10.94 15.71 -14.70
C ALA A 129 10.17 14.37 -14.70
N LYS A 130 9.91 13.80 -15.87
CA LYS A 130 9.22 12.52 -16.02
C LYS A 130 10.06 11.34 -15.54
N TYR A 131 11.36 11.37 -15.84
CA TYR A 131 12.30 10.41 -15.27
C TYR A 131 12.30 10.49 -13.73
N GLN A 132 12.38 11.69 -13.16
CA GLN A 132 12.44 11.88 -11.70
C GLN A 132 11.16 11.36 -11.03
N GLU A 133 10.00 11.64 -11.60
CA GLU A 133 8.70 11.11 -11.15
C GLU A 133 8.70 9.57 -11.13
N GLY A 134 9.20 8.96 -12.20
CA GLY A 134 9.36 7.50 -12.28
C GLY A 134 10.28 6.97 -11.19
N TYR A 135 11.46 7.57 -11.04
CA TYR A 135 12.47 7.18 -10.06
C TYR A 135 11.95 7.21 -8.63
N GLU A 136 11.32 8.30 -8.21
CA GLU A 136 10.73 8.41 -6.88
C GLU A 136 9.66 7.34 -6.65
N LYS A 137 8.84 7.07 -7.67
CA LYS A 137 7.79 6.05 -7.58
C LYS A 137 8.37 4.65 -7.45
N GLY A 138 9.36 4.31 -8.27
CA GLY A 138 10.04 3.01 -8.23
C GLY A 138 10.78 2.77 -6.91
N PHE A 139 11.48 3.80 -6.41
CA PHE A 139 12.15 3.75 -5.11
C PHE A 139 11.17 3.52 -3.96
N ALA A 140 10.05 4.26 -3.94
CA ALA A 140 9.03 4.14 -2.90
C ALA A 140 8.38 2.74 -2.90
N GLU A 141 8.10 2.19 -4.08
CA GLU A 141 7.53 0.84 -4.22
C GLU A 141 8.53 -0.24 -3.77
N ALA A 142 9.80 -0.15 -4.19
CA ALA A 142 10.85 -1.06 -3.72
C ALA A 142 11.04 -1.00 -2.20
N GLN A 143 11.01 0.20 -1.61
CA GLN A 143 11.10 0.39 -0.17
C GLN A 143 9.94 -0.30 0.57
N LYS A 144 8.73 -0.18 0.03
CA LYS A 144 7.54 -0.85 0.59
C LYS A 144 7.70 -2.37 0.53
N GLN A 145 8.05 -2.92 -0.63
CA GLN A 145 8.24 -4.37 -0.80
C GLN A 145 9.36 -4.92 0.11
N LEU A 146 10.47 -4.19 0.22
CA LEU A 146 11.56 -4.56 1.11
C LEU A 146 11.13 -4.60 2.58
N ASN A 147 10.33 -3.63 3.02
CA ASN A 147 9.83 -3.61 4.39
C ASN A 147 8.87 -4.77 4.65
N GLU A 148 8.00 -5.10 3.69
CA GLU A 148 7.11 -6.25 3.80
C GLU A 148 7.87 -7.58 3.84
N GLU A 149 8.95 -7.72 3.05
CA GLU A 149 9.83 -8.89 3.09
C GLU A 149 10.55 -9.01 4.43
N LYS A 150 11.14 -7.91 4.92
CA LYS A 150 11.82 -7.86 6.22
C LYS A 150 10.86 -8.20 7.37
N GLU A 151 9.64 -7.67 7.36
CA GLU A 151 8.65 -7.96 8.40
C GLU A 151 8.28 -9.45 8.40
N LYS A 152 8.00 -10.03 7.23
CA LYS A 152 7.70 -11.48 7.13
C LYS A 152 8.87 -12.34 7.60
N ALA A 153 10.09 -11.98 7.21
CA ALA A 153 11.30 -12.69 7.62
C ALA A 153 11.48 -12.63 9.15
N TYR A 154 11.29 -11.44 9.74
CA TYR A 154 11.33 -11.23 11.18
C TYR A 154 10.31 -12.13 11.90
N GLN A 155 9.03 -12.07 11.49
CA GLN A 155 7.99 -12.88 12.10
C GLN A 155 8.27 -14.38 11.98
N PHE A 156 8.74 -14.82 10.81
CA PHE A 156 9.10 -16.22 10.61
C PHE A 156 10.22 -16.69 11.54
N GLY A 157 11.27 -15.88 11.74
CA GLY A 157 12.35 -16.18 12.69
C GLY A 157 11.88 -16.17 14.15
N TYR A 158 11.02 -15.22 14.51
CA TYR A 158 10.41 -15.14 15.83
C TYR A 158 9.56 -16.38 16.14
N ASP A 159 8.64 -16.74 15.23
CA ASP A 159 7.75 -17.89 15.36
C ASP A 159 8.51 -19.21 15.39
N GLN A 160 9.55 -19.35 14.56
CA GLN A 160 10.39 -20.55 14.55
C GLN A 160 10.94 -20.84 15.95
N LYS A 161 11.49 -19.83 16.63
CA LYS A 161 12.07 -19.99 17.96
C LYS A 161 11.00 -20.19 19.05
N LYS A 162 9.83 -19.55 18.93
CA LYS A 162 8.71 -19.76 19.88
C LYS A 162 8.11 -21.17 19.77
N ASN A 163 8.00 -21.69 18.55
CA ASN A 163 7.42 -23.02 18.30
C ASN A 163 8.35 -24.17 18.70
N ASP A 164 9.66 -23.97 18.58
CA ASP A 164 10.66 -24.90 19.10
C ASP A 164 11.73 -24.13 19.90
N PRO A 165 11.50 -23.93 21.22
CA PRO A 165 12.42 -23.21 22.10
C PRO A 165 13.84 -23.80 22.12
N ASN A 166 14.00 -25.07 21.81
CA ASN A 166 15.27 -25.79 21.85
C ASN A 166 15.96 -25.86 20.49
N LEU A 167 15.29 -25.41 19.42
CA LEU A 167 15.90 -25.26 18.11
C LEU A 167 17.07 -24.28 18.20
N SER A 168 18.19 -24.66 17.61
CA SER A 168 19.34 -23.80 17.41
C SER A 168 19.18 -22.97 16.14
N PHE A 169 19.70 -21.75 16.15
CA PHE A 169 19.63 -20.87 14.99
C PHE A 169 20.21 -21.54 13.74
N GLN A 170 19.43 -21.56 12.66
CA GLN A 170 19.86 -21.96 11.34
C GLN A 170 19.59 -20.83 10.37
N GLU A 171 20.64 -20.36 9.68
CA GLU A 171 20.48 -19.31 8.68
C GLU A 171 19.72 -19.86 7.46
N PRO A 172 18.66 -19.16 7.00
CA PRO A 172 17.94 -19.55 5.79
C PRO A 172 18.85 -19.53 4.54
N ALA A 173 18.90 -20.66 3.83
CA ALA A 173 19.60 -20.76 2.54
C ALA A 173 18.81 -20.05 1.42
N ASP A 174 19.54 -19.59 0.40
CA ASP A 174 18.98 -18.99 -0.82
C ASP A 174 18.07 -17.75 -0.60
N GLN A 175 18.23 -17.06 0.53
CA GLN A 175 17.52 -15.83 0.86
C GLN A 175 18.39 -14.58 0.69
N SER A 176 17.73 -13.44 0.50
CA SER A 176 18.41 -12.14 0.44
C SER A 176 19.10 -11.81 1.76
N GLU A 177 20.18 -11.03 1.73
CA GLU A 177 20.87 -10.59 2.96
C GLU A 177 19.95 -9.77 3.88
N ASN A 178 19.01 -9.01 3.30
CA ASN A 178 18.00 -8.28 4.06
C ASN A 178 17.03 -9.22 4.78
N TYR A 179 16.57 -10.28 4.10
CA TYR A 179 15.75 -11.32 4.70
C TYR A 179 16.48 -12.00 5.86
N LYS A 180 17.71 -12.45 5.63
CA LYS A 180 18.51 -13.16 6.66
C LYS A 180 18.71 -12.32 7.91
N LYS A 181 19.06 -11.04 7.76
CA LYS A 181 19.21 -10.11 8.90
C LYS A 181 17.91 -9.93 9.68
N ALA A 182 16.79 -9.72 8.97
CA ALA A 182 15.50 -9.56 9.62
C ALA A 182 15.04 -10.84 10.33
N PHE A 183 15.21 -11.99 9.67
CA PHE A 183 14.97 -13.31 10.25
C PHE A 183 15.79 -13.54 11.53
N ARG A 184 17.10 -13.27 11.48
CA ARG A 184 18.00 -13.36 12.64
C ARG A 184 17.52 -12.46 13.77
N SER A 185 17.14 -11.23 13.47
CA SER A 185 16.63 -10.28 14.47
C SER A 185 15.34 -10.80 15.15
N GLY A 186 14.44 -11.40 14.39
CA GLY A 186 13.21 -12.02 14.94
C GLY A 186 13.53 -13.18 15.86
N TYR A 187 14.39 -14.08 15.39
CA TYR A 187 14.87 -15.24 16.16
C TYR A 187 15.53 -14.81 17.48
N ASP A 188 16.49 -13.88 17.44
CA ASP A 188 17.22 -13.43 18.63
C ASP A 188 16.28 -12.73 19.63
N THR A 189 15.26 -12.01 19.14
CA THR A 189 14.25 -11.38 20.00
C THR A 189 13.43 -12.44 20.73
N ALA A 190 12.92 -13.44 20.01
CA ALA A 190 12.19 -14.55 20.62
C ALA A 190 13.05 -15.34 21.61
N GLU A 191 14.32 -15.60 21.28
CA GLU A 191 15.26 -16.29 22.16
C GLU A 191 15.50 -15.53 23.46
N LYS A 192 15.67 -14.20 23.40
CA LYS A 192 15.83 -13.35 24.57
C LYS A 192 14.59 -13.39 25.48
N GLU A 193 13.40 -13.28 24.90
CA GLU A 193 12.15 -13.36 25.66
C GLU A 193 11.94 -14.73 26.30
N LEU A 194 12.19 -15.81 25.55
CA LEU A 194 12.09 -17.18 26.05
C LEU A 194 13.11 -17.46 27.14
N THR A 195 14.32 -16.92 27.04
CA THR A 195 15.35 -17.04 28.08
C THR A 195 14.86 -16.42 29.38
N ALA A 196 14.32 -15.19 29.32
CA ALA A 196 13.78 -14.51 30.49
C ALA A 196 12.57 -15.24 31.10
N PHE A 197 11.64 -15.71 30.26
CA PHE A 197 10.52 -16.53 30.70
C PHE A 197 10.99 -17.84 31.36
N THR A 198 11.91 -18.55 30.72
CA THR A 198 12.47 -19.82 31.21
C THR A 198 13.13 -19.66 32.57
N GLN A 199 13.96 -18.63 32.75
CA GLN A 199 14.61 -18.35 34.04
C GLN A 199 13.59 -18.06 35.13
N LYS A 200 12.52 -17.33 34.81
CA LYS A 200 11.44 -17.04 35.76
C LYS A 200 10.73 -18.32 36.20
N VAL A 201 10.29 -19.14 35.25
CA VAL A 201 9.59 -20.41 35.55
C VAL A 201 10.49 -21.36 36.34
N ALA A 202 11.75 -21.50 35.93
CA ALA A 202 12.73 -22.33 36.62
C ALA A 202 12.90 -21.91 38.10
N LYS A 203 12.99 -20.60 38.36
CA LYS A 203 13.10 -20.09 39.73
C LYS A 203 11.84 -20.35 40.56
N GLU A 204 10.67 -20.15 39.98
CA GLU A 204 9.39 -20.39 40.66
C GLU A 204 9.24 -21.86 41.07
N HIS A 205 9.58 -22.79 40.19
CA HIS A 205 9.53 -24.23 40.48
C HIS A 205 10.60 -24.63 41.52
N ALA A 206 11.86 -24.25 41.26
CA ALA A 206 12.98 -24.62 42.14
C ALA A 206 12.85 -24.08 43.57
N SER A 207 12.21 -22.92 43.76
CA SER A 207 11.98 -22.35 45.09
C SER A 207 10.97 -23.17 45.92
N HIS A 208 10.05 -23.85 45.26
CA HIS A 208 9.14 -24.79 45.91
C HIS A 208 9.85 -26.13 46.15
N ASP A 209 10.52 -26.65 45.12
CA ASP A 209 11.09 -27.98 45.15
C ASP A 209 12.31 -28.09 46.09
N GLY A 210 13.14 -27.05 46.19
CA GLY A 210 14.32 -27.02 47.05
C GLY A 210 14.05 -27.17 48.55
N ILE A 211 12.79 -27.08 48.98
CA ILE A 211 12.36 -27.27 50.37
C ILE A 211 11.43 -28.48 50.56
N HIS A 212 11.02 -29.15 49.47
CA HIS A 212 10.02 -30.21 49.49
C HIS A 212 10.46 -31.52 48.83
N LEU A 213 11.45 -31.47 47.94
CA LEU A 213 12.02 -32.63 47.26
C LEU A 213 13.45 -32.87 47.72
N ASP A 214 13.88 -34.14 47.71
CA ASP A 214 15.27 -34.53 47.96
C ASP A 214 16.09 -34.64 46.66
N HIS A 215 15.49 -34.31 45.52
CA HIS A 215 16.07 -34.41 44.18
C HIS A 215 15.48 -33.35 43.24
N LEU A 216 16.17 -33.09 42.13
CA LEU A 216 15.71 -32.16 41.09
C LEU A 216 14.57 -32.81 40.27
N ASP A 217 13.54 -32.03 39.91
CA ASP A 217 12.53 -32.46 38.95
C ASP A 217 13.14 -32.50 37.54
N GLU A 218 12.99 -33.63 36.85
CA GLU A 218 13.49 -33.86 35.49
C GLU A 218 12.46 -33.48 34.41
N ASN A 219 11.26 -33.07 34.80
CA ASN A 219 10.20 -32.67 33.86
C ASN A 219 10.36 -31.20 33.44
N PHE A 220 10.30 -30.96 32.13
CA PHE A 220 10.35 -29.61 31.57
C PHE A 220 8.93 -29.06 31.33
N PRO A 221 8.62 -27.85 31.79
CA PRO A 221 7.40 -27.17 31.39
C PRO A 221 7.37 -26.88 29.88
N ASP A 222 6.18 -26.86 29.30
CA ASP A 222 6.03 -26.50 27.88
C ASP A 222 6.56 -25.08 27.60
N GLY A 223 7.22 -24.92 26.46
CA GLY A 223 7.66 -23.60 25.99
C GLY A 223 8.94 -23.06 26.66
N VAL A 224 9.70 -23.89 27.39
CA VAL A 224 10.98 -23.48 28.00
C VAL A 224 12.19 -23.93 27.19
N ILE A 225 13.29 -23.18 27.31
CA ILE A 225 14.60 -23.60 26.78
C ILE A 225 15.22 -24.56 27.79
N HIS A 226 15.35 -25.85 27.47
CA HIS A 226 15.72 -26.88 28.44
C HIS A 226 17.07 -26.61 29.12
N ALA A 227 18.10 -26.26 28.34
CA ALA A 227 19.43 -25.97 28.87
C ALA A 227 19.41 -24.79 29.86
N THR A 228 18.69 -23.72 29.53
CA THR A 228 18.51 -22.56 30.41
C THR A 228 17.69 -22.90 31.64
N TYR A 229 16.63 -23.70 31.49
CA TYR A 229 15.78 -24.14 32.58
C TYR A 229 16.59 -24.94 33.59
N THR A 230 17.32 -25.98 33.15
CA THR A 230 18.15 -26.82 34.03
C THR A 230 19.15 -25.99 34.82
N GLN A 231 19.86 -25.07 34.16
CA GLN A 231 20.85 -24.23 34.82
C GLN A 231 20.20 -23.32 35.88
N ALA A 232 19.14 -22.60 35.51
CA ALA A 232 18.47 -21.67 36.42
C ALA A 232 17.79 -22.39 37.58
N TYR A 233 17.18 -23.56 37.31
CA TYR A 233 16.53 -24.39 38.31
C TYR A 233 17.54 -24.91 39.33
N GLN A 234 18.67 -25.47 38.88
CA GLN A 234 19.73 -25.97 39.77
C GLN A 234 20.25 -24.89 40.72
N THR A 235 20.52 -23.69 40.20
CA THR A 235 20.98 -22.56 41.03
C THR A 235 19.90 -22.15 42.04
N ALA A 236 18.66 -21.95 41.60
CA ALA A 236 17.57 -21.52 42.47
C ALA A 236 17.19 -22.57 43.53
N TYR A 237 17.32 -23.86 43.21
CA TYR A 237 17.09 -24.95 44.15
C TYR A 237 18.09 -24.91 45.30
N GLN A 238 19.38 -24.78 44.98
CA GLN A 238 20.47 -24.70 45.96
C GLN A 238 20.34 -23.44 46.84
N GLU A 239 19.94 -22.31 46.25
CA GLU A 239 19.66 -21.08 47.00
C GLU A 239 18.50 -21.28 47.98
N ALA A 240 17.39 -21.87 47.53
CA ALA A 240 16.22 -22.11 48.37
C ALA A 240 16.51 -23.08 49.53
N GLU A 241 17.24 -24.16 49.26
CA GLU A 241 17.67 -25.12 50.27
C GLU A 241 18.58 -24.45 51.32
N ALA A 242 19.57 -23.66 50.88
CA ALA A 242 20.47 -22.93 51.76
C ALA A 242 19.74 -21.91 52.65
N ASP A 243 18.83 -21.12 52.05
CA ASP A 243 18.00 -20.15 52.78
C ASP A 243 17.10 -20.83 53.82
N TYR A 244 16.53 -21.98 53.48
CA TYR A 244 15.71 -22.77 54.39
C TYR A 244 16.52 -23.29 55.59
N PHE A 245 17.69 -23.89 55.35
CA PHE A 245 18.55 -24.37 56.43
C PHE A 245 19.13 -23.25 57.28
N GLU A 246 19.46 -22.09 56.68
CA GLU A 246 19.88 -20.92 57.44
C GLU A 246 18.75 -20.42 58.36
N LYS A 247 17.51 -20.40 57.87
CA LYS A 247 16.34 -20.03 58.68
C LYS A 247 16.12 -21.00 59.84
N ILE A 248 16.14 -22.31 59.58
CA ILE A 248 16.05 -23.34 60.62
C ILE A 248 17.16 -23.13 61.66
N ALA A 249 18.39 -22.91 61.22
CA ALA A 249 19.51 -22.67 62.13
C ALA A 249 19.29 -21.40 62.96
N ASN A 250 18.86 -20.29 62.36
CA ASN A 250 18.63 -19.07 63.11
C ASN A 250 17.48 -19.19 64.13
N GLU A 251 16.38 -19.86 63.77
CA GLU A 251 15.28 -20.16 64.69
C GLU A 251 15.71 -21.11 65.82
N ALA A 252 16.44 -22.18 65.50
CA ALA A 252 16.96 -23.10 66.51
C ALA A 252 17.96 -22.41 67.45
N ARG A 253 18.77 -21.48 66.95
CA ARG A 253 19.66 -20.63 67.77
C ARG A 253 18.86 -19.74 68.71
N GLN A 254 17.82 -19.08 68.22
CA GLN A 254 16.95 -18.24 69.06
C GLN A 254 16.23 -19.08 70.13
N ASN A 255 15.62 -20.20 69.75
CA ASN A 255 14.92 -21.10 70.68
C ASN A 255 15.87 -21.69 71.73
N ALA A 256 17.09 -22.06 71.35
CA ALA A 256 18.10 -22.55 72.28
C ALA A 256 18.59 -21.46 73.23
N GLN A 257 18.77 -20.22 72.74
CA GLN A 257 19.10 -19.07 73.60
C GLN A 257 17.97 -18.78 74.60
N GLU A 258 16.72 -18.78 74.14
CA GLU A 258 15.54 -18.55 74.99
C GLU A 258 15.36 -19.67 76.02
N LYS A 259 15.47 -20.94 75.62
CA LYS A 259 15.41 -22.08 76.54
C LYS A 259 16.48 -21.99 77.64
N VAL A 260 17.74 -21.66 77.28
CA VAL A 260 18.83 -21.47 78.24
C VAL A 260 18.53 -20.26 79.16
N TRP A 261 18.09 -19.13 78.60
CA TRP A 261 17.75 -17.93 79.38
C TRP A 261 16.62 -18.18 80.38
N ASN A 262 15.53 -18.82 79.96
CA ASN A 262 14.38 -19.10 80.81
C ASN A 262 14.70 -20.14 81.90
N GLN A 263 15.55 -21.13 81.60
CA GLN A 263 16.06 -22.07 82.61
C GLN A 263 16.98 -21.37 83.62
N ASP A 264 17.85 -20.47 83.17
CA ASP A 264 18.78 -19.75 84.04
C ASP A 264 18.07 -18.66 84.88
N GLN A 265 16.96 -18.06 84.42
CA GLN A 265 16.10 -17.15 85.20
C GLN A 265 15.44 -17.83 86.41
N GLN A 266 15.23 -19.15 86.36
CA GLN A 266 14.77 -19.93 87.52
C GLN A 266 15.89 -20.21 88.54
N SER A 267 17.14 -19.85 88.22
CA SER A 267 18.33 -20.09 89.05
C SER A 267 19.24 -18.85 89.14
N ASP A 268 18.91 -17.91 90.04
CA ASP A 268 19.79 -16.86 90.61
C ASP A 268 20.20 -15.65 89.70
N PRO A 269 20.10 -14.37 90.16
CA PRO A 269 20.27 -13.18 89.31
C PRO A 269 21.69 -12.85 88.79
N GLN A 270 22.74 -13.60 89.14
CA GLN A 270 24.12 -13.32 88.69
C GLN A 270 24.52 -14.03 87.38
N SER A 271 23.54 -14.50 86.60
CA SER A 271 23.72 -15.44 85.47
C SER A 271 24.49 -14.90 84.25
N LYS A 272 24.64 -13.58 84.05
CA LYS A 272 25.25 -13.03 82.81
C LYS A 272 26.67 -13.54 82.51
N GLN A 273 27.44 -13.93 83.53
CA GLN A 273 28.84 -14.36 83.39
C GLN A 273 29.01 -15.89 83.33
N ALA A 274 28.04 -16.68 83.83
CA ALA A 274 28.06 -18.15 83.83
C ALA A 274 27.59 -18.79 82.51
N ILE A 275 26.96 -17.98 81.64
CA ILE A 275 26.42 -18.39 80.33
C ILE A 275 27.51 -18.78 79.31
N SER A 276 28.78 -18.39 79.51
CA SER A 276 29.76 -18.44 78.41
C SER A 276 30.45 -19.80 78.17
N GLU A 277 30.45 -20.75 79.13
CA GLU A 277 31.09 -22.07 78.95
C GLU A 277 30.14 -23.26 79.13
N LYS A 278 29.37 -23.32 80.23
CA LYS A 278 28.30 -24.34 80.40
C LYS A 278 27.10 -24.07 79.49
N GLY A 279 26.79 -22.79 79.26
CA GLY A 279 25.75 -22.38 78.33
C GLY A 279 26.06 -22.81 76.90
N LYS A 280 27.34 -22.84 76.46
CA LYS A 280 27.73 -23.30 75.11
C LYS A 280 27.37 -24.76 74.85
N ALA A 281 27.64 -25.67 75.80
CA ALA A 281 27.32 -27.09 75.64
C ALA A 281 25.80 -27.36 75.67
N LYS A 282 25.08 -26.68 76.59
CA LYS A 282 23.61 -26.73 76.62
C LYS A 282 23.01 -26.13 75.34
N TYR A 283 23.56 -25.03 74.86
CA TYR A 283 23.15 -24.36 73.63
C TYR A 283 23.27 -25.27 72.42
N GLN A 284 24.41 -25.97 72.26
CA GLN A 284 24.59 -26.96 71.20
C GLN A 284 23.56 -28.11 71.27
N THR A 285 23.24 -28.58 72.48
CA THR A 285 22.25 -29.65 72.68
C THR A 285 20.82 -29.18 72.38
N GLN A 286 20.45 -27.99 72.86
CA GLN A 286 19.13 -27.40 72.63
C GLN A 286 18.93 -26.94 71.18
N PHE A 287 20.01 -26.50 70.52
CA PHE A 287 20.02 -26.20 69.10
C PHE A 287 19.70 -27.46 68.29
N ALA A 288 20.42 -28.56 68.52
CA ALA A 288 20.16 -29.82 67.83
C ALA A 288 18.74 -30.36 68.07
N ALA A 289 18.23 -30.27 69.30
CA ALA A 289 16.86 -30.66 69.62
C ALA A 289 15.81 -29.76 68.93
N SER A 290 16.07 -28.44 68.84
CA SER A 290 15.15 -27.49 68.19
C SER A 290 15.14 -27.66 66.67
N VAL A 291 16.28 -27.96 66.04
CA VAL A 291 16.34 -28.33 64.61
C VAL A 291 15.45 -29.55 64.34
N GLN A 292 15.58 -30.62 65.13
CA GLN A 292 14.75 -31.83 64.99
C GLN A 292 13.25 -31.61 65.25
N GLU A 293 12.87 -30.60 66.04
CA GLU A 293 11.47 -30.22 66.26
C GLU A 293 10.91 -29.41 65.08
N ILE A 294 11.72 -28.50 64.50
CA ILE A 294 11.34 -27.66 63.36
C ILE A 294 11.22 -28.51 62.08
N GLU A 295 12.17 -29.42 61.84
CA GLU A 295 12.16 -30.31 60.67
C GLU A 295 10.99 -31.32 60.64
N LYS A 296 10.27 -31.51 61.75
CA LYS A 296 9.12 -32.44 61.85
C LYS A 296 7.75 -31.80 61.57
N ASN A 297 7.67 -30.47 61.51
CA ASN A 297 6.44 -29.70 61.35
C ASN A 297 6.33 -29.13 59.94
#